data_AF-A0A1V8RN85-F1
#
_entry.id   AF-A0A1V8RN85-F1
#
_cell.length_a   1.000
_cell.length_b   1.000
_cell.length_c   1.000
_cell.angle_alpha   90.00
_cell.angle_beta   90.00
_cell.angle_gamma   90.00
#
_symmetry.space_group_name_H-M   'P 1'
#
loop_
_entity.id
_entity.type
_entity.pdbx_description
1 polymer ?
#
loop_
_entity_poly.entity_id
_entity_poly.type
_entity_poly.pdbx_seq_one_letter_code
_entity_poly.pdbx_strand_id
1 'polypeptide(L)'
;MWVEDREVVKERGRYPVCIGGAGACPPEDSGGPDGYLDRRDDALGLDTMNDLATMAEFVEQVVLNGDRAMLDDEDTRHAVECAIDRSRARAPFIACGSSRRDVNKSFRQEEHRRLMHQRLI
;
A
#
# COMPACT_ATOMS: atom_id res chain seq x y z
N MET A 1 15.62 22.89 17.92
CA MET A 1 15.98 21.92 16.87
C MET A 1 16.98 20.96 17.48
N TRP A 2 16.60 19.71 17.66
CA TRP A 2 17.44 18.68 18.29
C TRP A 2 18.17 17.94 17.18
N VAL A 3 19.50 17.91 17.23
CA VAL A 3 20.35 17.14 16.33
C VAL A 3 20.70 15.85 17.05
N GLU A 4 20.28 14.71 16.49
CA GLU A 4 20.58 13.39 17.07
C GLU A 4 22.07 13.07 16.94
N ASP A 5 22.67 13.36 15.78
CA ASP A 5 24.10 13.14 15.53
C ASP A 5 24.65 14.09 14.44
N ARG A 6 25.96 14.36 14.47
CA ARG A 6 26.68 15.14 13.46
C ARG A 6 27.94 14.41 13.01
N GLU A 7 27.82 13.78 11.86
CA GLU A 7 28.88 13.02 11.21
C GLU A 7 29.75 13.85 10.26
N VAL A 8 30.99 13.41 10.06
CA VAL A 8 31.89 14.00 9.05
C VAL A 8 31.48 13.53 7.66
N VAL A 9 31.53 14.43 6.67
CA VAL A 9 31.21 14.11 5.28
C VAL A 9 32.16 13.02 4.76
N LYS A 10 31.60 11.96 4.19
CA LYS A 10 32.41 10.91 3.55
C LYS A 10 32.95 11.40 2.22
N GLU A 11 34.24 11.16 1.98
CA GLU A 11 34.87 11.50 0.70
C GLU A 11 34.13 10.78 -0.45
N ARG A 12 33.66 11.53 -1.45
CA ARG A 12 32.82 11.06 -2.57
C ARG A 12 31.44 10.49 -2.17
N GLY A 13 30.94 10.82 -0.97
CA GLY A 13 29.59 10.46 -0.56
C GLY A 13 28.53 11.08 -1.48
N ARG A 14 27.54 10.27 -1.88
CA ARG A 14 26.31 10.77 -2.53
C ARG A 14 25.21 10.85 -1.49
N TYR A 15 24.57 12.01 -1.41
CA TYR A 15 23.53 12.33 -0.44
C TYR A 15 22.27 12.83 -1.16
N PRO A 16 21.06 12.62 -0.60
CA PRO A 16 20.77 11.97 0.69
C PRO A 16 21.02 10.45 0.68
N VAL A 17 21.14 9.87 1.88
CA VAL A 17 21.28 8.42 2.09
C VAL A 17 20.41 7.96 3.27
N CYS A 18 19.62 6.91 3.08
CA CYS A 18 18.89 6.23 4.13
C CYS A 18 19.85 5.34 4.91
N ILE A 19 20.04 5.65 6.20
CA ILE A 19 20.90 4.89 7.12
C ILE A 19 20.12 3.85 7.94
N GLY A 20 18.81 4.06 8.15
CA GLY A 20 17.91 3.17 8.89
C GLY A 20 16.44 3.55 8.71
N GLY A 21 15.54 2.69 9.18
CA GLY A 21 14.09 2.83 9.10
C GLY A 21 13.38 1.48 9.29
N ALA A 22 12.14 1.50 9.74
CA ALA A 22 11.31 0.31 9.93
C ALA A 22 9.84 0.63 9.60
N GLY A 23 9.09 -0.40 9.20
CA GLY A 23 7.71 -0.24 8.76
C GLY A 23 7.59 0.29 7.33
N ALA A 24 6.36 0.27 6.82
CA ALA A 24 6.01 0.93 5.57
C ALA A 24 5.71 2.40 5.84
N CYS A 25 6.02 3.27 4.88
CA CYS A 25 5.54 4.64 4.93
C CYS A 25 4.01 4.64 4.76
N PRO A 26 3.26 5.36 5.60
CA PRO A 26 1.84 5.57 5.36
C PRO A 26 1.59 6.13 3.95
N PRO A 27 0.54 5.69 3.24
CA PRO A 27 0.10 6.33 2.01
C PRO A 27 -0.18 7.82 2.21
N GLU A 28 -0.03 8.61 1.15
CA GLU A 28 -0.51 10.00 1.15
C GLU A 28 -2.01 10.04 1.48
N ASP A 29 -2.45 11.14 2.11
CA ASP A 29 -3.83 11.32 2.55
C ASP A 29 -4.38 10.21 3.46
N SER A 30 -3.50 9.59 4.27
CA SER A 30 -3.90 8.56 5.24
C SER A 30 -4.81 9.06 6.36
N GLY A 31 -5.00 10.37 6.52
CA GLY A 31 -5.77 10.95 7.63
C GLY A 31 -4.95 11.10 8.91
N GLY A 32 -3.63 11.22 8.77
CA GLY A 32 -2.70 11.27 9.90
C GLY A 32 -2.40 9.89 10.51
N PRO A 33 -1.74 9.84 11.67
CA PRO A 33 -1.36 8.59 12.32
C PRO A 33 -2.56 7.71 12.68
N ASP A 34 -3.62 8.28 13.26
CA ASP A 34 -4.81 7.53 13.68
C ASP A 34 -5.55 6.95 12.46
N GLY A 35 -5.81 7.78 11.44
CA GLY A 35 -6.45 7.31 10.20
C GLY A 35 -5.63 6.28 9.43
N TYR A 36 -4.29 6.28 9.59
CA TYR A 36 -3.44 5.22 9.05
C TYR A 36 -3.63 3.91 9.82
N LEU A 37 -3.67 3.96 11.16
CA LEU A 37 -3.84 2.77 12.00
C LEU A 37 -5.23 2.15 11.81
N ASP A 38 -6.28 2.97 11.81
CA ASP A 38 -7.66 2.51 11.56
C ASP A 38 -7.75 1.78 10.22
N ARG A 39 -7.16 2.35 9.16
CA ARG A 39 -7.16 1.70 7.84
C ARG A 39 -6.33 0.42 7.78
N ARG A 40 -5.31 0.27 8.63
CA ARG A 40 -4.57 -0.99 8.75
C ARG A 40 -5.38 -2.05 9.46
N ASP A 41 -6.10 -1.67 10.51
CA ASP A 41 -6.97 -2.57 11.24
C ASP A 41 -8.13 -3.04 10.33
N ASP A 42 -8.75 -2.12 9.58
CA ASP A 42 -9.76 -2.44 8.56
C ASP A 42 -9.20 -3.36 7.47
N ALA A 43 -7.96 -3.13 7.03
CA ALA A 43 -7.28 -3.94 6.03
C ALA A 43 -7.05 -5.40 6.45
N LEU A 44 -7.12 -5.68 7.75
CA LEU A 44 -6.99 -7.02 8.33
C LEU A 44 -8.28 -7.48 9.04
N GLY A 45 -9.36 -6.69 8.93
CA GLY A 45 -10.61 -6.88 9.65
C GLY A 45 -11.61 -7.79 8.96
N LEU A 46 -12.80 -7.90 9.58
CA LEU A 46 -13.88 -8.78 9.13
C LEU A 46 -14.37 -8.45 7.71
N ASP A 47 -14.47 -7.17 7.36
CA ASP A 47 -14.93 -6.76 6.02
C ASP A 47 -13.99 -7.24 4.92
N THR A 48 -12.68 -7.29 5.19
CA THR A 48 -11.70 -7.87 4.27
C THR A 48 -11.93 -9.38 4.11
N MET A 49 -12.23 -10.09 5.21
CA MET A 49 -12.54 -11.52 5.15
C MET A 49 -13.83 -11.81 4.38
N ASN A 50 -14.85 -10.96 4.52
CA ASN A 50 -16.09 -11.05 3.76
C ASN A 50 -15.86 -10.80 2.26
N ASP A 51 -15.01 -9.84 1.91
CA ASP A 51 -14.63 -9.57 0.52
C ASP A 51 -13.86 -10.75 -0.08
N LEU A 52 -12.96 -11.38 0.69
CA LEU A 52 -12.26 -12.61 0.30
C LEU A 52 -13.21 -13.80 0.10
N ALA A 53 -14.19 -13.97 1.00
CA ALA A 53 -15.21 -15.01 0.86
C ALA A 53 -16.03 -14.82 -0.42
N THR A 54 -16.49 -13.59 -0.68
CA THR A 54 -17.23 -13.23 -1.91
C THR A 54 -16.43 -13.56 -3.17
N MET A 55 -15.14 -13.21 -3.19
CA MET A 55 -14.26 -13.54 -4.33
C MET A 55 -13.99 -15.04 -4.45
N ALA A 56 -13.86 -15.77 -3.33
CA ALA A 56 -13.61 -17.20 -3.33
C ALA A 56 -14.82 -18.00 -3.85
N GLU A 57 -16.03 -17.63 -3.41
CA GLU A 57 -17.29 -18.23 -3.89
C GLU A 57 -17.44 -18.03 -5.40
N PHE A 58 -17.10 -16.85 -5.91
CA PHE A 58 -17.10 -16.59 -7.35
C PHE A 58 -16.10 -17.48 -8.11
N VAL A 59 -14.86 -17.62 -7.61
CA VAL A 59 -13.86 -18.50 -8.24
C VAL A 59 -14.33 -19.96 -8.24
N GLU A 60 -14.91 -20.42 -7.14
CA GLU A 60 -15.45 -21.78 -7.04
C GLU A 60 -16.55 -22.02 -8.08
N GLN A 61 -17.54 -21.14 -8.18
CA GLN A 61 -18.67 -21.32 -9.08
C GLN A 61 -18.27 -21.18 -10.57
N VAL A 62 -17.55 -20.12 -10.92
CA VAL A 62 -17.29 -19.79 -12.32
C VAL A 62 -16.09 -20.55 -12.89
N VAL A 63 -15.01 -20.68 -12.12
CA VAL A 63 -13.76 -21.28 -12.61
C VAL A 63 -13.72 -22.77 -12.38
N LEU A 64 -14.10 -23.24 -11.18
CA LEU A 64 -13.99 -24.65 -10.83
C LEU A 64 -15.20 -25.46 -11.29
N ASN A 65 -16.41 -24.95 -11.06
CA ASN A 65 -17.65 -25.65 -11.44
C ASN A 65 -18.09 -25.35 -12.87
N GLY A 66 -17.52 -24.31 -13.50
CA GLY A 66 -17.86 -23.91 -14.87
C GLY A 66 -19.25 -23.31 -15.02
N ASP A 67 -19.91 -22.96 -13.92
CA ASP A 67 -21.21 -22.32 -13.95
C ASP A 67 -21.06 -20.84 -14.26
N ARG A 68 -21.45 -20.46 -15.48
CA ARG A 68 -21.36 -19.09 -15.96
C ARG A 68 -22.63 -18.28 -15.71
N ALA A 69 -23.69 -18.86 -15.15
CA ALA A 69 -24.91 -18.12 -14.82
C ALA A 69 -24.61 -16.95 -13.87
N MET A 70 -23.62 -17.12 -12.99
CA MET A 70 -23.14 -16.08 -12.07
C MET A 70 -22.52 -14.87 -12.78
N LEU A 71 -22.04 -15.01 -14.03
CA LEU A 71 -21.53 -13.89 -14.84
C LEU A 71 -22.66 -13.07 -15.48
N ASP A 72 -23.83 -13.69 -15.65
CA ASP A 72 -25.03 -13.06 -16.20
C ASP A 72 -25.88 -12.39 -15.10
N ASP A 73 -25.63 -12.74 -13.83
CA ASP A 73 -26.23 -12.11 -12.66
C ASP A 73 -25.51 -10.78 -12.33
N GLU A 74 -26.19 -9.67 -12.63
CA GLU A 74 -25.65 -8.32 -12.48
C GLU A 74 -25.27 -8.00 -11.03
N ASP A 75 -26.14 -8.33 -10.07
CA ASP A 75 -25.94 -8.02 -8.65
C ASP A 75 -24.73 -8.75 -8.10
N THR A 76 -24.57 -10.02 -8.48
CA THR A 76 -23.47 -10.87 -8.06
C THR A 76 -22.15 -10.41 -8.68
N ARG A 77 -22.16 -10.10 -9.99
CA ARG A 77 -20.98 -9.54 -10.65
C ARG A 77 -20.56 -8.23 -9.99
N HIS A 78 -21.51 -7.33 -9.74
CA HIS A 78 -21.25 -6.05 -9.08
C HIS A 78 -20.69 -6.23 -7.66
N ALA A 79 -21.20 -7.21 -6.90
CA ALA A 79 -20.69 -7.52 -5.56
C ALA A 79 -19.21 -7.94 -5.59
N VAL A 80 -18.83 -8.78 -6.56
CA VAL A 80 -17.43 -9.23 -6.75
C VAL A 80 -16.54 -8.06 -7.16
N GLU A 81 -16.98 -7.21 -8.10
CA GLU A 81 -16.24 -6.02 -8.51
C GLU A 81 -15.99 -5.07 -7.32
N CYS A 82 -17.03 -4.81 -6.52
CA CYS A 82 -16.90 -4.00 -5.32
C CYS A 82 -15.91 -4.60 -4.31
N ALA A 83 -15.95 -5.92 -4.11
CA ALA A 83 -15.01 -6.63 -3.22
C ALA A 83 -13.56 -6.50 -3.70
N ILE A 84 -13.33 -6.58 -5.01
CA ILE A 84 -12.02 -6.37 -5.63
C ILE A 84 -11.55 -4.93 -5.40
N ASP A 85 -12.40 -3.94 -5.66
CA ASP A 85 -12.02 -2.53 -5.54
C ASP A 85 -11.71 -2.13 -4.10
N ARG A 86 -12.52 -2.59 -3.13
CA ARG A 86 -12.21 -2.41 -1.70
C ARG A 86 -10.91 -3.10 -1.31
N SER A 87 -10.66 -4.32 -1.81
CA SER A 87 -9.40 -5.04 -1.53
C SER A 87 -8.18 -4.31 -2.11
N ARG A 88 -8.30 -3.72 -3.30
CA ARG A 88 -7.25 -2.87 -3.89
C ARG A 88 -7.01 -1.61 -3.07
N ALA A 89 -8.06 -0.97 -2.58
CA ALA A 89 -7.95 0.21 -1.73
C ALA A 89 -7.22 -0.09 -0.40
N ARG A 90 -7.35 -1.31 0.13
CA ARG A 90 -6.68 -1.77 1.36
C ARG A 90 -5.24 -2.22 1.14
N ALA A 91 -4.85 -2.60 -0.08
CA ALA A 91 -3.53 -3.15 -0.37
C ALA A 91 -2.33 -2.31 0.14
N PRO A 92 -2.34 -0.96 0.06
CA PRO A 92 -1.25 -0.14 0.60
C PRO A 92 -1.04 -0.27 2.11
N PHE A 93 -2.06 -0.67 2.86
CA PHE A 93 -2.05 -0.78 4.32
C PHE A 93 -1.59 -2.15 4.83
N ILE A 94 -1.50 -3.13 3.91
CA ILE A 94 -1.05 -4.50 4.20
C ILE A 94 0.47 -4.64 4.01
N ALA A 95 1.10 -3.74 3.24
CA ALA A 95 2.50 -3.83 2.86
C ALA A 95 3.46 -3.82 4.07
N CYS A 96 4.48 -4.70 4.01
CA CYS A 96 5.50 -4.84 5.05
C CYS A 96 6.84 -4.24 4.58
N GLY A 97 7.17 -3.07 5.14
CA GLY A 97 8.53 -2.54 5.18
C GLY A 97 9.06 -1.89 3.91
N SER A 98 10.02 -0.98 4.08
CA SER A 98 10.84 -0.45 2.98
C SER A 98 12.23 -1.10 2.97
N SER A 99 12.74 -1.45 1.79
CA SER A 99 14.11 -1.90 1.62
C SER A 99 15.06 -0.71 1.53
N ARG A 100 16.02 -0.63 2.46
CA ARG A 100 17.07 0.42 2.46
C ARG A 100 17.84 0.45 1.13
N ARG A 101 18.01 -0.70 0.48
CA ARG A 101 18.67 -0.79 -0.82
C ARG A 101 17.87 -0.04 -1.88
N ASP A 102 16.57 -0.24 -1.90
CA ASP A 102 15.68 0.33 -2.91
C ASP A 102 15.48 1.83 -2.68
N VAL A 103 15.32 2.26 -1.43
CA VAL A 103 15.29 3.69 -1.07
C VAL A 103 16.56 4.41 -1.52
N ASN A 104 17.73 3.84 -1.23
CA ASN A 104 19.01 4.43 -1.64
C ASN A 104 19.23 4.38 -3.16
N LYS A 105 18.63 3.42 -3.86
CA LYS A 105 18.63 3.38 -5.33
C LYS A 105 17.82 4.56 -5.89
N SER A 106 16.60 4.78 -5.38
CA SER A 106 15.76 5.92 -5.76
C SER A 106 16.41 7.27 -5.47
N PHE A 107 17.15 7.42 -4.35
CA PHE A 107 17.92 8.63 -4.09
C PHE A 107 18.97 8.92 -5.16
N ARG A 108 19.70 7.88 -5.60
CA ARG A 108 20.71 8.03 -6.67
C ARG A 108 20.10 8.37 -8.03
N GLN A 109 18.83 8.00 -8.24
CA GLN A 109 18.07 8.30 -9.45
C GLN A 109 17.34 9.65 -9.36
N GLU A 110 17.58 10.43 -8.30
CA GLU A 110 16.95 11.73 -8.06
C GLU A 110 15.41 11.70 -8.00
N GLU A 111 14.80 10.53 -7.80
CA GLU A 111 13.33 10.38 -7.76
C GLU A 111 12.71 11.21 -6.63
N HIS A 112 13.42 11.33 -5.51
CA HIS A 112 13.03 12.16 -4.37
C HIS A 112 12.79 13.63 -4.73
N ARG A 113 13.45 14.16 -5.78
CA ARG A 113 13.26 15.56 -6.21
C ARG A 113 11.85 15.80 -6.75
N ARG A 114 11.19 14.77 -7.30
CA ARG A 114 9.79 14.85 -7.74
C ARG A 114 8.85 15.07 -6.56
N LEU A 115 9.14 14.44 -5.42
CA LEU A 115 8.34 14.53 -4.20
C LEU A 115 8.58 15.85 -3.45
N MET A 116 9.80 16.41 -3.51
CA MET A 116 10.12 17.69 -2.86
C MET A 116 9.38 18.91 -3.44
N HIS A 117 8.78 18.78 -4.63
CA HIS A 117 8.06 19.87 -5.31
C HIS A 117 6.53 19.74 -5.25
N GLN A 118 5.99 18.84 -4.42
CA GLN A 118 4.57 18.78 -4.13
C GLN A 118 4.15 19.98 -3.24
N ARG A 119 4.04 21.17 -3.84
CA ARG A 119 3.21 22.24 -3.29
C ARG A 119 1.79 21.94 -3.74
N LEU A 120 0.94 21.57 -2.80
CA LEU A 120 -0.51 21.61 -2.95
C LEU A 120 -0.88 23.03 -3.40
N ILE A 121 -1.44 23.16 -4.61
CA ILE A 121 -2.17 24.34 -5.07
C ILE A 121 -3.60 24.19 -4.56
#